data_AF-A0A7W9EYR9-F1
#
_entry.id   AF-A0A7W9EYR9-F1
#
_cell.length_a   1.000
_cell.length_b   1.000
_cell.length_c   1.000
_cell.angle_alpha   90.00
_cell.angle_beta   90.00
_cell.angle_gamma   90.00
#
_symmetry.space_group_name_H-M   'P 1'
#
loop_
_entity.id
_entity.type
_entity.pdbx_description
1 polymer ?
#
loop_
_entity_poly.entity_id
_entity_poly.type
_entity_poly.pdbx_seq_one_letter_code
_entity_poly.pdbx_strand_id
1 'polypeptide(L)'
;MQPVHGIILKIISVCLFVVMAALIKATADIVPPGQAVFFRSFFALPIIFVWLAMRHELRNGWKTVNPLGHFWRGLIGTGAMGLGFTGLGLLPLPEVTAIGYAAPLLVVVFAAMFLDEKVGIFRLSTVGLGMVGVLIVLSPRLSTALGVSETLGALVVFMGAVLAALAQVFVRKLVATEGTSAIVFWFTVTSSILSLFTIPWGWVWPGWSAAALLVFAGFVGGMGQMFLTSSYRYADASLVAPFDYTSMILALGIGYFVFGEVPTATMLVGAAIVIFAGVLIIWRERALGLQRAQQRKAMGSIGGK
;
A
#
# COMPACT_ATOMS: atom_id res chain seq x y z
N MET A 1 4.23 23.83 -3.29
CA MET A 1 3.66 22.53 -3.71
C MET A 1 3.62 22.48 -5.23
N GLN A 2 3.95 21.35 -5.85
CA GLN A 2 3.94 21.15 -7.31
C GLN A 2 3.00 19.96 -7.62
N PRO A 3 1.67 20.22 -7.73
CA PRO A 3 0.66 19.17 -7.73
C PRO A 3 0.84 18.11 -8.83
N VAL A 4 1.14 18.56 -10.06
CA VAL A 4 1.35 17.67 -11.22
C VAL A 4 2.54 16.74 -11.00
N HIS A 5 3.64 17.26 -10.41
CA HIS A 5 4.82 16.46 -10.12
C HIS A 5 4.51 15.36 -9.08
N GLY A 6 3.76 15.69 -8.03
CA GLY A 6 3.30 14.70 -7.04
C GLY A 6 2.41 13.61 -7.65
N ILE A 7 1.50 13.97 -8.57
CA ILE A 7 0.65 13.02 -9.28
C ILE A 7 1.48 12.08 -10.17
N ILE A 8 2.44 12.61 -10.94
CA ILE A 8 3.30 11.79 -11.81
C ILE A 8 4.10 10.79 -10.96
N LEU A 9 4.73 11.25 -9.88
CA LEU A 9 5.46 10.36 -8.96
C LEU A 9 4.57 9.27 -8.37
N LYS A 10 3.31 9.61 -8.03
CA LYS A 10 2.34 8.65 -7.54
C LYS A 10 2.00 7.59 -8.59
N ILE A 11 1.70 7.98 -9.83
CA ILE A 11 1.38 7.04 -10.91
C ILE A 11 2.57 6.11 -11.17
N ILE A 12 3.79 6.65 -11.27
CA ILE A 12 5.01 5.86 -11.45
C ILE A 12 5.16 4.86 -10.30
N SER A 13 4.98 5.31 -9.05
CA SER A 13 5.03 4.45 -7.87
C SER A 13 4.03 3.29 -7.96
N VAL A 14 2.78 3.58 -8.34
CA VAL A 14 1.72 2.59 -8.51
C VAL A 14 2.10 1.58 -9.58
N CYS A 15 2.56 2.03 -10.76
CA CYS A 15 3.01 1.13 -11.83
C CYS A 15 4.12 0.20 -11.36
N LEU A 16 5.14 0.73 -10.66
CA LEU A 16 6.24 -0.07 -10.12
C LEU A 16 5.74 -1.09 -9.09
N PHE A 17 4.81 -0.72 -8.20
CA PHE A 17 4.26 -1.68 -7.24
C PHE A 17 3.46 -2.81 -7.89
N VAL A 18 2.70 -2.54 -8.96
CA VAL A 18 2.00 -3.62 -9.68
C VAL A 18 3.00 -4.53 -10.40
N VAL A 19 4.04 -3.97 -11.03
CA VAL A 19 5.12 -4.76 -11.63
C VAL A 19 5.81 -5.62 -10.58
N MET A 20 6.17 -5.05 -9.41
CA MET A 20 6.73 -5.80 -8.29
C MET A 20 5.79 -6.95 -7.87
N ALA A 21 4.49 -6.69 -7.68
CA ALA A 21 3.52 -7.72 -7.30
C ALA A 21 3.45 -8.85 -8.33
N ALA A 22 3.48 -8.52 -9.63
CA ALA A 22 3.52 -9.50 -10.70
C ALA A 22 4.80 -10.36 -10.64
N LEU A 23 5.97 -9.75 -10.43
CA LEU A 23 7.24 -10.48 -10.30
C LEU A 23 7.23 -11.43 -9.09
N ILE A 24 6.71 -10.97 -7.94
CA ILE A 24 6.57 -11.82 -6.75
C ILE A 24 5.62 -12.98 -7.04
N LYS A 25 4.46 -12.71 -7.65
CA LYS A 25 3.48 -13.73 -8.03
C LYS A 25 4.07 -14.79 -8.97
N ALA A 26 4.85 -14.37 -9.97
CA ALA A 26 5.52 -15.28 -10.91
C ALA A 26 6.51 -16.24 -10.23
N THR A 27 6.91 -15.96 -8.99
CA THR A 27 7.80 -16.82 -8.18
C THR A 27 7.09 -17.52 -7.02
N ALA A 28 5.80 -17.26 -6.79
CA ALA A 28 5.11 -17.65 -5.57
C ALA A 28 4.93 -19.17 -5.40
N ASP A 29 4.92 -19.92 -6.51
CA ASP A 29 4.84 -21.40 -6.47
C ASP A 29 6.15 -22.05 -6.02
N ILE A 30 7.25 -21.31 -6.05
CA ILE A 30 8.61 -21.81 -5.77
C ILE A 30 9.15 -21.20 -4.49
N VAL A 31 8.93 -19.90 -4.29
CA VAL A 31 9.61 -19.11 -3.27
C VAL A 31 8.62 -18.75 -2.16
N PRO A 32 8.89 -19.16 -0.90
CA PRO A 32 8.03 -18.83 0.23
C PRO A 32 7.88 -17.31 0.42
N PRO A 33 6.71 -16.82 0.90
CA PRO A 33 6.43 -15.40 1.08
C PRO A 33 7.45 -14.66 1.97
N GLY A 34 7.92 -15.32 3.04
CA GLY A 34 8.94 -14.75 3.92
C GLY A 34 10.28 -14.49 3.22
N GLN A 35 10.68 -15.39 2.32
CA GLN A 35 11.84 -15.21 1.46
C GLN A 35 11.62 -14.10 0.43
N ALA A 36 10.43 -14.02 -0.18
CA ALA A 36 10.09 -12.94 -1.10
C ALA A 36 10.13 -11.55 -0.42
N VAL A 37 9.65 -11.44 0.82
CA VAL A 37 9.75 -10.23 1.67
C VAL A 37 11.21 -9.83 1.88
N PHE A 38 12.09 -10.81 2.14
CA PHE A 38 13.53 -10.56 2.28
C PHE A 38 14.13 -9.98 1.01
N PHE A 39 13.96 -10.66 -0.14
CA PHE A 39 14.52 -10.17 -1.41
C PHE A 39 13.99 -8.78 -1.75
N ARG A 40 12.68 -8.57 -1.61
CA ARG A 40 12.07 -7.25 -1.85
C ARG A 40 12.72 -6.16 -1.00
N SER A 41 12.98 -6.43 0.27
CA SER A 41 13.46 -5.41 1.21
C SER A 41 14.97 -5.24 1.13
N PHE A 42 15.72 -6.33 1.10
CA PHE A 42 17.18 -6.29 1.03
C PHE A 42 17.67 -5.62 -0.25
N PHE A 43 17.12 -5.99 -1.41
CA PHE A 43 17.50 -5.39 -2.70
C PHE A 43 16.89 -4.00 -2.94
N ALA A 44 16.01 -3.51 -2.06
CA ALA A 44 15.63 -2.10 -2.05
C ALA A 44 16.73 -1.19 -1.44
N LEU A 45 17.62 -1.72 -0.58
CA LEU A 45 18.64 -0.92 0.10
C LEU A 45 19.59 -0.17 -0.86
N PRO A 46 20.13 -0.78 -1.94
CA PRO A 46 20.96 -0.05 -2.89
C PRO A 46 20.25 1.17 -3.49
N ILE A 47 18.96 1.05 -3.83
CA ILE A 47 18.16 2.16 -4.36
C ILE A 47 18.05 3.28 -3.33
N ILE A 48 17.84 2.93 -2.06
CA ILE A 48 17.75 3.90 -0.95
C ILE A 48 19.10 4.61 -0.75
N PHE A 49 20.21 3.88 -0.79
CA PHE A 49 21.55 4.48 -0.65
C PHE A 49 21.88 5.42 -1.81
N VAL A 50 21.61 5.02 -3.05
CA VAL A 50 21.78 5.88 -4.23
C VAL A 50 20.93 7.15 -4.09
N TRP A 51 19.67 7.02 -3.65
CA TRP A 51 18.80 8.17 -3.43
C TRP A 51 19.31 9.11 -2.33
N LEU A 52 19.74 8.56 -1.19
CA LEU A 52 20.36 9.32 -0.10
C LEU A 52 21.63 10.05 -0.57
N ALA A 53 22.43 9.42 -1.42
CA ALA A 53 23.61 10.02 -2.04
C ALA A 53 23.24 11.21 -2.93
N MET A 54 22.26 11.02 -3.83
CA MET A 54 21.75 12.08 -4.72
C MET A 54 21.16 13.27 -3.98
N ARG A 55 20.64 13.06 -2.76
CA ARG A 55 20.08 14.11 -1.90
C ARG A 55 21.11 14.75 -0.96
N HIS A 56 22.36 14.29 -0.98
CA HIS A 56 23.40 14.66 0.00
C HIS A 56 22.99 14.39 1.47
N GLU A 57 22.14 13.38 1.68
CA GLU A 57 21.58 13.03 3.00
C GLU A 57 22.28 11.81 3.63
N LEU A 58 23.28 11.19 3.00
CA LEU A 58 23.93 9.96 3.47
C LEU A 58 24.33 9.96 4.96
N ARG A 59 24.83 11.10 5.48
CA ARG A 59 25.30 11.19 6.87
C ARG A 59 24.17 11.23 7.90
N ASN A 60 23.02 11.81 7.54
CA ASN A 60 21.96 12.15 8.51
C ASN A 60 20.58 11.56 8.17
N GLY A 61 20.34 11.11 6.94
CA GLY A 61 19.03 10.70 6.42
C GLY A 61 18.47 9.39 7.01
N TRP A 62 19.22 8.77 7.92
CA TRP A 62 18.91 7.53 8.62
C TRP A 62 18.83 7.74 10.15
N LYS A 63 19.19 8.94 10.64
CA LYS A 63 19.05 9.27 12.06
C LYS A 63 17.57 9.28 12.44
N THR A 64 17.28 8.73 13.60
CA THR A 64 15.93 8.68 14.16
C THR A 64 15.92 9.15 15.60
N VAL A 65 14.87 9.86 15.98
CA VAL A 65 14.56 10.23 17.36
C VAL A 65 13.45 9.33 17.95
N ASN A 66 12.79 8.53 17.13
CA ASN A 66 11.72 7.61 17.50
C ASN A 66 11.96 6.16 17.02
N PRO A 67 12.97 5.45 17.57
CA PRO A 67 13.30 4.09 17.15
C PRO A 67 12.15 3.10 17.37
N LEU A 68 11.39 3.24 18.46
CA LEU A 68 10.28 2.35 18.76
C LEU A 68 9.14 2.49 17.75
N GLY A 69 8.87 3.70 17.27
CA GLY A 69 7.89 3.95 16.21
C GLY A 69 8.29 3.28 14.90
N HIS A 70 9.58 3.33 14.52
CA HIS A 70 10.09 2.60 13.35
C HIS A 70 9.99 1.10 13.51
N PHE A 71 10.26 0.55 14.70
CA PHE A 71 10.11 -0.88 14.97
C PHE A 71 8.66 -1.33 14.76
N TRP A 72 7.68 -0.66 15.38
CA TRP A 72 6.26 -1.04 15.22
C TRP A 72 5.75 -0.85 13.79
N ARG A 73 6.14 0.24 13.13
CA ARG A 73 5.85 0.45 11.70
C ARG A 73 6.46 -0.66 10.84
N GLY A 74 7.70 -1.04 11.16
CA GLY A 74 8.45 -2.12 10.54
C GLY A 74 7.73 -3.44 10.68
N LEU A 75 7.42 -3.84 11.91
CA LEU A 75 6.75 -5.10 12.24
C LEU A 75 5.38 -5.22 11.56
N ILE A 76 4.49 -4.26 11.78
CA ILE A 76 3.13 -4.28 11.24
C ILE A 76 3.16 -4.19 9.71
N GLY A 77 4.06 -3.37 9.16
CA GLY A 77 4.29 -3.26 7.73
C GLY A 77 4.79 -4.52 7.07
N THR A 78 5.74 -5.19 7.72
CA THR A 78 6.32 -6.45 7.24
C THR A 78 5.27 -7.55 7.28
N GLY A 79 4.47 -7.60 8.36
CA GLY A 79 3.32 -8.51 8.45
C GLY A 79 2.31 -8.26 7.33
N ALA A 80 1.92 -7.01 7.09
CA ALA A 80 1.04 -6.65 5.97
C ALA A 80 1.58 -7.11 4.62
N MET A 81 2.87 -6.88 4.36
CA MET A 81 3.53 -7.26 3.12
C MET A 81 3.66 -8.78 2.97
N GLY A 82 4.03 -9.48 4.03
CA GLY A 82 4.12 -10.94 4.04
C GLY A 82 2.77 -11.59 3.75
N LEU A 83 1.70 -11.14 4.42
CA LEU A 83 0.34 -11.61 4.14
C LEU A 83 -0.09 -11.28 2.70
N GLY A 84 0.22 -10.08 2.20
CA GLY A 84 -0.05 -9.72 0.81
C GLY A 84 0.66 -10.64 -0.19
N PHE A 85 1.94 -10.97 0.05
CA PHE A 85 2.72 -11.86 -0.81
C PHE A 85 2.25 -13.32 -0.72
N THR A 86 1.85 -13.78 0.46
CA THR A 86 1.15 -15.07 0.60
C THR A 86 -0.11 -15.08 -0.25
N GLY A 87 -0.90 -14.00 -0.20
CA GLY A 87 -2.10 -13.84 -1.03
C GLY A 87 -1.85 -13.93 -2.53
N LEU A 88 -0.72 -13.40 -3.03
CA LEU A 88 -0.35 -13.47 -4.45
C LEU A 88 -0.14 -14.90 -4.94
N GLY A 89 0.30 -15.82 -4.07
CA GLY A 89 0.42 -17.24 -4.39
C GLY A 89 -0.89 -18.03 -4.29
N LEU A 90 -1.90 -17.50 -3.58
CA LEU A 90 -3.16 -18.20 -3.32
C LEU A 90 -4.32 -17.69 -4.18
N LEU A 91 -4.23 -16.47 -4.69
CA LEU A 91 -5.31 -15.79 -5.41
C LEU A 91 -4.83 -15.11 -6.70
N PRO A 92 -5.77 -14.85 -7.63
CA PRO A 92 -5.51 -14.00 -8.77
C PRO A 92 -5.01 -12.60 -8.38
N LEU A 93 -4.06 -12.06 -9.15
CA LEU A 93 -3.49 -10.72 -8.96
C LEU A 93 -4.57 -9.62 -8.84
N PRO A 94 -5.64 -9.60 -9.68
CA PRO A 94 -6.69 -8.61 -9.55
C PRO A 94 -7.49 -8.74 -8.24
N GLU A 95 -7.71 -9.96 -7.76
CA GLU A 95 -8.44 -10.19 -6.51
C GLU A 95 -7.63 -9.72 -5.29
N VAL A 96 -6.34 -10.03 -5.26
CA VAL A 96 -5.43 -9.52 -4.20
C VAL A 96 -5.47 -7.99 -4.17
N THR A 97 -5.45 -7.35 -5.35
CA THR A 97 -5.52 -5.90 -5.49
C THR A 97 -6.86 -5.34 -5.01
N ALA A 98 -7.97 -5.97 -5.41
CA ALA A 98 -9.33 -5.57 -5.04
C ALA A 98 -9.57 -5.66 -3.52
N ILE A 99 -9.21 -6.78 -2.89
CA ILE A 99 -9.32 -6.97 -1.44
C ILE A 99 -8.38 -5.99 -0.71
N GLY A 100 -7.19 -5.74 -1.27
CA GLY A 100 -6.22 -4.77 -0.73
C GLY A 100 -6.78 -3.35 -0.60
N TYR A 101 -7.76 -2.95 -1.41
CA TYR A 101 -8.44 -1.66 -1.25
C TYR A 101 -9.33 -1.55 0.00
N ALA A 102 -9.48 -2.61 0.79
CA ALA A 102 -9.97 -2.49 2.16
C ALA A 102 -9.05 -1.58 3.00
N ALA A 103 -7.73 -1.56 2.74
CA ALA A 103 -6.77 -0.80 3.52
C ALA A 103 -7.09 0.71 3.58
N PRO A 104 -7.26 1.45 2.47
CA PRO A 104 -7.59 2.89 2.53
C PRO A 104 -8.93 3.17 3.24
N LEU A 105 -9.90 2.27 3.19
CA LEU A 105 -11.17 2.40 3.93
C LEU A 105 -10.94 2.23 5.44
N LEU A 106 -10.18 1.21 5.83
CA LEU A 106 -9.84 0.93 7.23
C LEU A 106 -8.93 2.00 7.83
N VAL A 107 -8.08 2.65 7.02
CA VAL A 107 -7.27 3.80 7.47
C VAL A 107 -8.16 4.91 8.02
N VAL A 108 -9.33 5.15 7.43
CA VAL A 108 -10.27 6.17 7.94
C VAL A 108 -10.73 5.83 9.36
N VAL A 109 -11.05 4.57 9.61
CA VAL A 109 -11.51 4.08 10.92
C VAL A 109 -10.38 4.14 11.94
N PHE A 110 -9.20 3.62 11.59
CA PHE A 110 -8.05 3.62 12.49
C PHE A 110 -7.49 5.03 12.74
N ALA A 111 -7.54 5.94 11.75
CA ALA A 111 -7.19 7.33 11.98
C ALA A 111 -8.12 7.98 13.02
N ALA A 112 -9.43 7.70 12.95
CA ALA A 112 -10.38 8.18 13.96
C ALA A 112 -10.03 7.66 15.37
N MET A 113 -9.66 6.37 15.48
CA MET A 113 -9.38 5.72 16.76
C MET A 113 -8.02 6.12 17.38
N PHE A 114 -6.97 6.29 16.56
CA PHE A 114 -5.60 6.42 17.06
C PHE A 114 -5.01 7.83 16.90
N LEU A 115 -5.65 8.70 16.12
CA LEU A 115 -5.22 10.09 15.86
C LEU A 115 -6.25 11.13 16.34
N ASP A 116 -7.30 10.71 17.04
CA ASP A 116 -8.40 11.55 17.51
C ASP A 116 -9.05 12.40 16.39
N GLU A 117 -9.02 11.89 15.14
CA GLU A 117 -9.65 12.55 14.01
C GLU A 117 -11.18 12.45 14.13
N LYS A 118 -11.86 13.61 14.12
CA LYS A 118 -13.33 13.64 14.06
C LYS A 118 -13.83 13.20 12.68
N VAL A 119 -14.37 11.99 12.61
CA VAL A 119 -14.93 11.43 11.38
C VAL A 119 -16.44 11.63 11.33
N GLY A 120 -16.92 12.37 10.32
CA GLY A 120 -18.34 12.62 10.11
C GLY A 120 -19.08 11.38 9.58
N ILE A 121 -20.39 11.33 9.84
CA ILE A 121 -21.29 10.22 9.46
C ILE A 121 -21.15 9.85 7.99
N PHE A 122 -21.10 10.83 7.08
CA PHE A 122 -20.93 10.59 5.64
C PHE A 122 -19.70 9.73 5.32
N ARG A 123 -18.55 10.02 5.95
CA ARG A 123 -17.30 9.29 5.69
C ARG A 123 -17.42 7.86 6.22
N LEU A 124 -18.03 7.68 7.39
CA LEU A 124 -18.26 6.36 7.98
C LEU A 124 -19.25 5.51 7.16
N SER A 125 -20.35 6.11 6.68
CA SER A 125 -21.30 5.44 5.78
C SER A 125 -20.64 5.04 4.47
N THR A 126 -19.76 5.89 3.91
CA THR A 126 -19.03 5.58 2.68
C THR A 126 -17.99 4.48 2.90
N VAL A 127 -17.32 4.46 4.06
CA VAL A 127 -16.50 3.31 4.47
C VAL A 127 -17.33 2.04 4.51
N GLY A 128 -18.53 2.07 5.12
CA GLY A 128 -19.47 0.95 5.13
C GLY A 128 -19.81 0.45 3.73
N LEU A 129 -20.14 1.36 2.80
CA LEU A 129 -20.39 1.02 1.40
C LEU A 129 -19.18 0.34 0.75
N GLY A 130 -17.97 0.88 0.96
CA GLY A 130 -16.75 0.27 0.44
C GLY A 130 -16.50 -1.12 1.03
N MET A 131 -16.76 -1.33 2.33
CA MET A 131 -16.65 -2.64 2.96
C MET A 131 -17.63 -3.67 2.39
N VAL A 132 -18.85 -3.25 2.00
CA VAL A 132 -19.77 -4.11 1.24
C VAL A 132 -19.16 -4.54 -0.08
N GLY A 133 -18.50 -3.62 -0.81
CA GLY A 133 -17.75 -3.96 -2.02
C GLY A 133 -16.65 -5.01 -1.77
N VAL A 134 -15.88 -4.87 -0.68
CA VAL A 134 -14.86 -5.86 -0.27
C VAL A 134 -15.50 -7.22 0.02
N LEU A 135 -16.63 -7.26 0.73
CA LEU A 135 -17.35 -8.49 1.02
C LEU A 135 -17.88 -9.17 -0.26
N ILE A 136 -18.32 -8.39 -1.24
CA ILE A 136 -18.72 -8.92 -2.55
C ILE A 136 -17.53 -9.61 -3.23
N VAL A 137 -16.35 -8.98 -3.25
CA VAL A 137 -15.12 -9.59 -3.81
C VAL A 137 -14.76 -10.89 -3.08
N LEU A 138 -14.88 -10.91 -1.75
CA LEU A 138 -14.57 -12.08 -0.93
C LEU A 138 -15.63 -13.19 -1.04
N SER A 139 -16.88 -12.87 -1.37
CA SER A 139 -18.01 -13.80 -1.28
C SER A 139 -17.83 -15.13 -2.03
N PRO A 140 -17.26 -15.20 -3.25
CA PRO A 140 -17.07 -16.48 -3.92
C PRO A 140 -16.05 -17.34 -3.16
N ARG A 141 -14.97 -16.70 -2.67
CA ARG A 141 -13.84 -17.31 -1.96
C ARG A 141 -14.19 -17.85 -0.58
N LEU A 142 -15.31 -17.40 0.00
CA LEU A 142 -15.82 -17.89 1.29
C LEU A 142 -16.93 -18.93 1.13
N SER A 143 -17.36 -19.22 -0.10
CA SER A 143 -18.34 -20.27 -0.34
C SER A 143 -17.71 -21.65 -0.15
N THR A 144 -18.45 -22.59 0.45
CA THR A 144 -18.00 -23.97 0.70
C THR A 144 -17.70 -24.77 -0.59
N ALA A 145 -18.00 -24.20 -1.75
CA ALA A 145 -17.73 -24.77 -3.05
C ALA A 145 -16.28 -24.61 -3.52
N LEU A 146 -15.51 -23.70 -2.91
CA LEU A 146 -14.10 -23.47 -3.27
C LEU A 146 -13.15 -24.10 -2.25
N GLY A 147 -11.92 -24.37 -2.69
CA GLY A 147 -10.89 -25.01 -1.88
C GLY A 147 -10.50 -24.22 -0.63
N VAL A 148 -9.95 -24.95 0.35
CA VAL A 148 -9.43 -24.37 1.61
C VAL A 148 -8.33 -23.34 1.35
N SER A 149 -7.57 -23.52 0.26
CA SER A 149 -6.46 -22.65 -0.15
C SER A 149 -6.92 -21.24 -0.53
N GLU A 150 -8.00 -21.15 -1.32
CA GLU A 150 -8.57 -19.89 -1.79
C GLU A 150 -9.25 -19.12 -0.65
N THR A 151 -9.94 -19.84 0.24
CA THR A 151 -10.51 -19.27 1.46
C THR A 151 -9.41 -18.66 2.33
N LEU A 152 -8.31 -19.40 2.54
CA LEU A 152 -7.16 -18.91 3.29
C LEU A 152 -6.54 -17.68 2.61
N GLY A 153 -6.40 -17.69 1.28
CA GLY A 153 -5.92 -16.55 0.50
C GLY A 153 -6.74 -15.29 0.74
N ALA A 154 -8.07 -15.40 0.67
CA ALA A 154 -8.98 -14.28 0.90
C ALA A 154 -8.82 -13.69 2.31
N LEU A 155 -8.78 -14.54 3.34
CA LEU A 155 -8.62 -14.12 4.73
C LEU A 155 -7.25 -13.48 4.97
N VAL A 156 -6.19 -14.08 4.45
CA VAL A 156 -4.81 -13.59 4.60
C VAL A 156 -4.64 -12.24 3.92
N VAL A 157 -5.17 -12.04 2.70
CA VAL A 157 -5.11 -10.74 2.02
C VAL A 157 -5.91 -9.68 2.78
N PHE A 158 -7.11 -10.02 3.26
CA PHE A 158 -7.91 -9.09 4.05
C PHE A 158 -7.20 -8.68 5.35
N MET A 159 -6.62 -9.65 6.08
CA MET A 159 -5.79 -9.36 7.25
C MET A 159 -4.55 -8.53 6.89
N GLY A 160 -3.94 -8.80 5.73
CA GLY A 160 -2.88 -7.96 5.17
C GLY A 160 -3.32 -6.52 4.95
N ALA A 161 -4.53 -6.29 4.45
CA ALA A 161 -5.11 -4.96 4.26
C ALA A 161 -5.40 -4.25 5.60
N VAL A 162 -5.84 -4.99 6.63
CA VAL A 162 -5.99 -4.48 8.00
C VAL A 162 -4.65 -4.01 8.56
N LEU A 163 -3.60 -4.85 8.47
CA LEU A 163 -2.26 -4.48 8.93
C LEU A 163 -1.68 -3.33 8.10
N ALA A 164 -1.94 -3.30 6.79
CA ALA A 164 -1.52 -2.20 5.92
C ALA A 164 -2.16 -0.88 6.35
N ALA A 165 -3.45 -0.89 6.70
CA ALA A 165 -4.13 0.30 7.22
C ALA A 165 -3.54 0.78 8.54
N LEU A 166 -3.26 -0.13 9.46
CA LEU A 166 -2.61 0.20 10.73
C LEU A 166 -1.19 0.75 10.51
N ALA A 167 -0.42 0.12 9.61
CA ALA A 167 0.90 0.59 9.22
C ALA A 167 0.86 2.02 8.64
N GLN A 168 -0.15 2.37 7.85
CA GLN A 168 -0.33 3.74 7.34
C GLN A 168 -0.56 4.74 8.48
N VAL A 169 -1.31 4.39 9.52
CA VAL A 169 -1.47 5.23 10.72
C VAL A 169 -0.13 5.45 11.43
N PHE A 170 0.70 4.40 11.56
CA PHE A 170 2.05 4.55 12.10
C PHE A 170 2.94 5.45 11.23
N VAL A 171 2.86 5.35 9.89
CA VAL A 171 3.57 6.30 9.00
C VAL A 171 3.14 7.73 9.31
N ARG A 172 1.83 7.98 9.39
CA ARG A 172 1.29 9.33 9.67
C ARG A 172 1.82 9.91 10.98
N LYS A 173 1.94 9.10 12.03
CA LYS A 173 2.57 9.52 13.29
C LYS A 173 4.06 9.81 13.12
N LEU A 174 4.79 8.94 12.41
CA LEU A 174 6.23 9.09 12.21
C LEU A 174 6.61 10.30 11.36
N VAL A 175 5.86 10.64 10.29
CA VAL A 175 6.19 11.81 9.46
C VAL A 175 6.10 13.15 10.21
N ALA A 176 5.47 13.20 11.38
CA ALA A 176 5.46 14.38 12.24
C ALA A 176 6.82 14.63 12.92
N THR A 177 7.64 13.60 13.09
CA THR A 177 8.92 13.67 13.85
C THR A 177 10.13 13.22 13.05
N GLU A 178 9.93 12.44 11.99
CA GLU A 178 10.98 11.73 11.25
C GLU A 178 11.04 12.17 9.78
N GLY A 179 12.25 12.19 9.23
CA GLY A 179 12.45 12.40 7.80
C GLY A 179 11.92 11.23 6.96
N THR A 180 11.40 11.53 5.78
CA THR A 180 10.95 10.54 4.78
C THR A 180 12.00 9.45 4.54
N SER A 181 13.26 9.85 4.33
CA SER A 181 14.37 8.94 4.07
C SER A 181 14.60 7.97 5.23
N ALA A 182 14.46 8.44 6.48
CA ALA A 182 14.63 7.62 7.68
C ALA A 182 13.50 6.59 7.81
N ILE A 183 12.24 7.00 7.57
CA ILE A 183 11.08 6.09 7.61
C ILE A 183 11.24 4.95 6.62
N VAL A 184 11.65 5.24 5.38
CA VAL A 184 11.80 4.19 4.37
C VAL A 184 13.04 3.34 4.62
N PHE A 185 14.15 3.94 5.06
CA PHE A 185 15.36 3.22 5.43
C PHE A 185 15.08 2.20 6.55
N TRP A 186 14.53 2.64 7.67
CA TRP A 186 14.23 1.77 8.80
C TRP A 186 13.16 0.74 8.48
N PHE A 187 12.12 1.08 7.73
CA PHE A 187 11.15 0.09 7.24
C PHE A 187 11.84 -1.01 6.44
N THR A 188 12.77 -0.65 5.57
CA THR A 188 13.50 -1.60 4.70
C THR A 188 14.45 -2.49 5.51
N VAL A 189 15.21 -1.90 6.44
CA VAL A 189 16.10 -2.64 7.35
C VAL A 189 15.31 -3.60 8.23
N THR A 190 14.27 -3.09 8.92
CA THR A 190 13.43 -3.92 9.80
C THR A 190 12.72 -5.02 9.01
N SER A 191 12.19 -4.75 7.81
CA SER A 191 11.56 -5.78 6.98
C SER A 191 12.56 -6.87 6.57
N SER A 192 13.78 -6.47 6.19
CA SER A 192 14.85 -7.42 5.83
C SER A 192 15.21 -8.31 7.03
N ILE A 193 15.42 -7.72 8.21
CA ILE A 193 15.77 -8.48 9.42
C ILE A 193 14.62 -9.38 9.86
N LEU A 194 13.39 -8.86 9.94
CA LEU A 194 12.22 -9.64 10.35
C LEU A 194 11.97 -10.82 9.41
N SER A 195 12.16 -10.62 8.11
CA SER A 195 12.00 -11.70 7.13
C SER A 195 13.05 -12.81 7.25
N LEU A 196 14.27 -12.53 7.73
CA LEU A 196 15.27 -13.58 7.99
C LEU A 196 14.82 -14.56 9.08
N PHE A 197 14.00 -14.13 10.03
CA PHE A 197 13.42 -15.07 10.99
C PHE A 197 12.57 -16.12 10.30
N THR A 198 12.10 -15.90 9.06
CA THR A 198 11.27 -16.87 8.33
C THR A 198 12.06 -18.05 7.75
N ILE A 199 13.39 -18.06 7.84
CA ILE A 199 14.27 -19.13 7.31
C ILE A 199 13.84 -20.54 7.77
N PRO A 200 13.52 -20.80 9.05
CA PRO A 200 13.14 -22.13 9.52
C PRO A 200 11.86 -22.70 8.87
N TRP A 201 11.04 -21.86 8.22
CA TRP A 201 9.81 -22.27 7.54
C TRP A 201 10.03 -22.61 6.05
N GLY A 202 11.23 -22.99 5.67
CA GLY A 202 11.48 -23.69 4.40
C GLY A 202 11.92 -22.79 3.25
N TRP A 203 12.84 -21.86 3.50
CA TRP A 203 13.49 -21.13 2.41
C TRP A 203 14.12 -22.09 1.40
N VAL A 204 14.00 -21.75 0.13
CA VAL A 204 14.55 -22.54 -0.98
C VAL A 204 15.73 -21.81 -1.59
N TRP A 205 16.57 -22.53 -2.32
CA TRP A 205 17.53 -21.89 -3.21
C TRP A 205 16.86 -21.64 -4.56
N PRO A 206 16.45 -20.40 -4.90
CA PRO A 206 15.74 -20.13 -6.14
C PRO A 206 16.69 -20.37 -7.32
N GLY A 207 16.17 -20.96 -8.39
CA GLY A 207 16.87 -20.99 -9.67
C GLY A 207 17.19 -19.57 -10.17
N TRP A 208 18.17 -19.44 -11.06
CA TRP A 208 18.66 -18.14 -11.53
C TRP A 208 17.56 -17.22 -12.08
N SER A 209 16.56 -17.77 -12.76
CA SER A 209 15.40 -17.02 -13.26
C SER A 209 14.57 -16.43 -12.12
N ALA A 210 14.15 -17.26 -11.14
CA ALA A 210 13.38 -16.80 -9.99
C ALA A 210 14.18 -15.81 -9.12
N ALA A 211 15.48 -16.06 -8.92
CA ALA A 211 16.37 -15.14 -8.22
C ALA A 211 16.44 -13.77 -8.92
N ALA A 212 16.58 -13.74 -10.25
CA ALA A 212 16.61 -12.50 -11.03
C ALA A 212 15.29 -11.73 -10.91
N LEU A 213 14.13 -12.40 -10.98
CA LEU A 213 12.82 -11.78 -10.80
C LEU A 213 12.67 -11.18 -9.40
N LEU A 214 13.12 -11.88 -8.34
CA LEU A 214 13.06 -11.38 -6.96
C LEU A 214 13.98 -10.18 -6.71
N VAL A 215 15.21 -10.22 -7.24
CA VAL A 215 16.15 -9.08 -7.17
C VAL A 215 15.56 -7.87 -7.88
N PHE A 216 15.02 -8.07 -9.09
CA PHE A 216 14.37 -7.00 -9.84
C PHE A 216 13.12 -6.47 -9.13
N ALA A 217 12.32 -7.35 -8.50
CA ALA A 217 11.21 -6.95 -7.65
C ALA A 217 11.66 -6.08 -6.48
N GLY A 218 12.81 -6.37 -5.86
CA GLY A 218 13.39 -5.53 -4.82
C GLY A 218 13.80 -4.14 -5.31
N PHE A 219 14.44 -4.03 -6.48
CA PHE A 219 14.77 -2.72 -7.06
C PHE A 219 13.53 -1.91 -7.40
N VAL A 220 12.59 -2.51 -8.13
CA VAL A 220 11.33 -1.87 -8.54
C VAL A 220 10.49 -1.49 -7.31
N GLY A 221 10.41 -2.36 -6.31
CA GLY A 221 9.72 -2.11 -5.05
C GLY A 221 10.35 -0.98 -4.23
N GLY A 222 11.69 -0.91 -4.18
CA GLY A 222 12.43 0.18 -3.56
C GLY A 222 12.18 1.52 -4.24
N MET A 223 12.26 1.56 -5.58
CA MET A 223 11.93 2.74 -6.38
C MET A 223 10.47 3.17 -6.18
N GLY A 224 9.54 2.21 -6.20
CA GLY A 224 8.12 2.45 -5.95
C GLY A 224 7.87 3.10 -4.58
N GLN A 225 8.52 2.60 -3.53
CA GLN A 225 8.42 3.15 -2.17
C GLN A 225 9.00 4.58 -2.06
N MET A 226 10.11 4.85 -2.76
CA MET A 226 10.72 6.18 -2.81
C MET A 226 9.81 7.19 -3.50
N PHE A 227 9.26 6.85 -4.67
CA PHE A 227 8.34 7.72 -5.40
C PHE A 227 7.02 7.91 -4.66
N LEU A 228 6.50 6.86 -4.00
CA LEU A 228 5.32 6.96 -3.14
C LEU A 228 5.53 8.03 -2.08
N THR A 229 6.62 7.88 -1.32
CA THR A 229 6.87 8.76 -0.17
C THR A 229 7.20 10.18 -0.63
N SER A 230 7.90 10.32 -1.76
CA SER A 230 8.17 11.62 -2.38
C SER A 230 6.90 12.30 -2.89
N SER A 231 5.92 11.55 -3.42
CA SER A 231 4.66 12.12 -3.92
C SER A 231 3.92 12.94 -2.87
N TYR A 232 3.92 12.48 -1.62
CA TYR A 232 3.30 13.16 -0.48
C TYR A 232 4.00 14.46 -0.07
N ARG A 233 5.23 14.69 -0.53
CA ARG A 233 5.95 15.95 -0.31
C ARG A 233 5.59 17.03 -1.34
N TYR A 234 5.19 16.62 -2.55
CA TYR A 234 4.90 17.54 -3.66
C TYR A 234 3.40 17.83 -3.82
N ALA A 235 2.54 16.93 -3.35
CA ALA A 235 1.09 17.05 -3.42
C ALA A 235 0.42 16.48 -2.15
N ASP A 236 -0.73 17.04 -1.79
CA ASP A 236 -1.54 16.54 -0.67
C ASP A 236 -1.97 15.09 -0.90
N ALA A 237 -2.03 14.30 0.16
CA ALA A 237 -2.43 12.89 0.10
C ALA A 237 -3.81 12.70 -0.56
N SER A 238 -4.77 13.60 -0.31
CA SER A 238 -6.10 13.59 -0.94
C SER A 238 -6.08 13.96 -2.42
N LEU A 239 -5.03 14.66 -2.89
CA LEU A 239 -4.84 14.94 -4.30
C LEU A 239 -4.42 13.67 -5.05
N VAL A 240 -3.46 12.95 -4.49
CA VAL A 240 -2.81 11.79 -5.14
C VAL A 240 -3.54 10.46 -4.90
N ALA A 241 -4.39 10.36 -3.86
CA ALA A 241 -5.11 9.14 -3.51
C ALA A 241 -5.93 8.50 -4.65
N PRO A 242 -6.66 9.25 -5.53
CA PRO A 242 -7.42 8.61 -6.62
C PRO A 242 -6.55 7.82 -7.58
N PHE A 243 -5.27 8.19 -7.72
CA PHE A 243 -4.36 7.53 -8.65
C PHE A 243 -3.92 6.14 -8.16
N ASP A 244 -4.17 5.79 -6.89
CA ASP A 244 -4.02 4.41 -6.41
C ASP A 244 -4.95 3.44 -7.17
N TYR A 245 -6.10 3.91 -7.65
CA TYR A 245 -7.03 3.08 -8.43
C TYR A 245 -6.51 2.67 -9.81
N THR A 246 -5.44 3.34 -10.29
CA THR A 246 -4.71 2.91 -11.49
C THR A 246 -4.16 1.49 -11.32
N SER A 247 -3.83 1.07 -10.09
CA SER A 247 -3.32 -0.28 -9.85
C SER A 247 -4.31 -1.36 -10.23
N MET A 248 -5.62 -1.12 -10.10
CA MET A 248 -6.65 -2.09 -10.49
C MET A 248 -6.63 -2.38 -11.98
N ILE A 249 -6.55 -1.33 -12.81
CA ILE A 249 -6.52 -1.49 -14.27
C ILE A 249 -5.27 -2.27 -14.69
N LEU A 250 -4.12 -1.93 -14.08
CA LEU A 250 -2.87 -2.63 -14.35
C LEU A 250 -2.90 -4.08 -13.84
N ALA A 251 -3.47 -4.33 -12.67
CA ALA A 251 -3.60 -5.67 -12.12
C ALA A 251 -4.53 -6.55 -12.98
N LEU A 252 -5.65 -6.01 -13.47
CA LEU A 252 -6.51 -6.69 -14.43
C LEU A 252 -5.77 -7.00 -15.73
N GLY A 253 -5.06 -6.02 -16.30
CA GLY A 253 -4.28 -6.21 -17.52
C GLY A 253 -3.19 -7.27 -17.37
N ILE A 254 -2.36 -7.16 -16.33
CA ILE A 254 -1.27 -8.12 -16.08
C ILE A 254 -1.84 -9.49 -15.70
N GLY A 255 -2.86 -9.56 -14.83
CA GLY A 255 -3.54 -10.80 -14.49
C GLY A 255 -4.05 -11.53 -15.73
N TYR A 256 -4.74 -10.83 -16.62
CA TYR A 256 -5.28 -11.41 -17.84
C TYR A 256 -4.20 -11.81 -18.86
N PHE A 257 -3.29 -10.90 -19.22
CA PHE A 257 -2.33 -11.14 -20.30
C PHE A 257 -1.11 -11.97 -19.89
N VAL A 258 -0.68 -11.90 -18.63
CA VAL A 258 0.54 -12.60 -18.15
C VAL A 258 0.19 -13.88 -17.40
N PHE A 259 -0.86 -13.87 -16.60
CA PHE A 259 -1.24 -15.00 -15.74
C PHE A 259 -2.47 -15.78 -16.23
N GLY A 260 -3.14 -15.33 -17.30
CA GLY A 260 -4.36 -15.97 -17.80
C GLY A 260 -5.55 -15.87 -16.85
N GLU A 261 -5.54 -14.90 -15.93
CA GLU A 261 -6.52 -14.76 -14.86
C GLU A 261 -7.71 -13.94 -15.35
N VAL A 262 -8.81 -14.63 -15.66
CA VAL A 262 -10.04 -13.99 -16.13
C VAL A 262 -10.80 -13.39 -14.93
N PRO A 263 -11.04 -12.07 -14.92
CA PRO A 263 -11.77 -11.42 -13.83
C PRO A 263 -13.24 -11.85 -13.82
N THR A 264 -13.75 -12.22 -12.65
CA THR A 264 -15.17 -12.57 -12.49
C THR A 264 -16.04 -11.32 -12.40
N ALA A 265 -17.30 -11.42 -12.83
CA ALA A 265 -18.26 -10.33 -12.71
C ALA A 265 -18.43 -9.87 -11.25
N THR A 266 -18.48 -10.82 -10.31
CA THR A 266 -18.58 -10.53 -8.88
C THR A 266 -17.40 -9.69 -8.38
N MET A 267 -16.17 -10.05 -8.78
CA MET A 267 -14.98 -9.27 -8.42
C MET A 267 -15.03 -7.87 -9.03
N LEU A 268 -15.40 -7.73 -10.32
CA LEU A 268 -15.49 -6.43 -10.98
C LEU A 268 -16.53 -5.51 -10.34
N VAL A 269 -17.70 -6.04 -9.99
CA VAL A 269 -18.76 -5.31 -9.30
C VAL A 269 -18.29 -4.86 -7.92
N GLY A 270 -17.71 -5.77 -7.13
CA GLY A 270 -17.18 -5.45 -5.82
C GLY A 270 -16.07 -4.39 -5.88
N ALA A 271 -15.11 -4.55 -6.80
CA ALA A 271 -14.04 -3.58 -7.06
C ALA A 271 -14.58 -2.20 -7.45
N ALA A 272 -15.58 -2.14 -8.34
CA ALA A 272 -16.21 -0.89 -8.74
C ALA A 272 -16.86 -0.17 -7.55
N ILE A 273 -17.54 -0.89 -6.66
CA ILE A 273 -18.14 -0.34 -5.44
C ILE A 273 -17.06 0.22 -4.50
N VAL A 274 -15.96 -0.51 -4.31
CA VAL A 274 -14.84 -0.07 -3.45
C VAL A 274 -14.19 1.21 -4.00
N ILE A 275 -13.90 1.23 -5.31
CA ILE A 275 -13.31 2.39 -5.99
C ILE A 275 -14.26 3.58 -5.89
N PHE A 276 -15.56 3.38 -6.15
CA PHE A 276 -16.57 4.41 -6.05
C PHE A 276 -16.66 5.00 -4.64
N ALA A 277 -16.69 4.15 -3.61
CA ALA A 277 -16.69 4.60 -2.21
C ALA A 277 -15.45 5.44 -1.88
N GLY A 278 -14.27 5.00 -2.30
CA GLY A 278 -13.04 5.75 -2.06
C GLY A 278 -12.98 7.09 -2.80
N VAL A 279 -13.44 7.12 -4.06
CA VAL A 279 -13.59 8.38 -4.83
C VAL A 279 -14.59 9.32 -4.17
N LEU A 280 -15.72 8.81 -3.65
CA LEU A 280 -16.71 9.60 -2.92
C LEU A 280 -16.12 10.24 -1.65
N ILE A 281 -15.31 9.51 -0.88
CA ILE A 281 -14.61 10.06 0.30
C ILE A 281 -13.72 11.22 -0.12
N ILE A 282 -12.90 11.03 -1.15
CA ILE A 282 -11.95 12.04 -1.64
C ILE A 282 -12.69 13.27 -2.18
N TRP A 283 -13.74 13.07 -2.96
CA TRP A 283 -14.57 14.14 -3.51
C TRP A 283 -15.19 15.00 -2.40
N ARG A 284 -15.77 14.36 -1.38
CA ARG A 284 -16.37 15.08 -0.26
C ARG A 284 -15.34 15.86 0.55
N GLU A 285 -14.18 15.28 0.82
CA GLU A 285 -13.10 15.95 1.53
C GLU A 285 -12.61 17.20 0.79
N ARG A 286 -12.45 17.13 -0.54
CA ARG A 286 -12.09 18.30 -1.36
C ARG A 286 -13.17 19.38 -1.31
N ALA A 287 -14.44 19.01 -1.44
CA ALA A 287 -15.54 19.97 -1.37
C ALA A 287 -15.58 20.71 -0.03
N LEU A 288 -15.43 20.00 1.09
CA LEU A 288 -15.38 20.60 2.43
C LEU A 288 -14.14 21.47 2.63
N GLY A 289 -12.98 21.08 2.08
CA GLY A 289 -11.75 21.87 2.10
C GLY A 289 -11.90 23.21 1.39
N LEU A 290 -12.53 23.21 0.21
CA LEU A 290 -12.83 24.42 -0.56
C LEU A 290 -13.79 25.35 0.20
N GLN A 291 -14.84 24.82 0.81
CA GLN A 291 -15.79 25.59 1.62
C GLN A 291 -15.10 26.28 2.81
N ARG A 292 -14.24 25.56 3.54
CA ARG A 292 -13.45 26.13 4.66
C ARG A 292 -12.50 27.23 4.19
N ALA A 293 -11.87 27.06 3.03
CA ALA A 293 -10.99 28.07 2.45
C ALA A 293 -11.77 29.34 2.04
N GLN A 294 -12.97 29.19 1.47
CA GLN A 294 -13.87 30.29 1.13
C GLN A 294 -14.35 31.03 2.39
N GLN A 295 -14.76 30.31 3.43
CA GLN A 295 -15.17 30.89 4.72
C GLN A 295 -14.04 31.68 5.39
N ARG A 296 -12.81 31.18 5.36
CA ARG A 296 -11.63 31.92 5.87
C ARG A 296 -11.38 33.20 5.07
N LYS A 297 -11.51 33.18 3.74
CA LYS A 297 -11.39 34.38 2.90
C LYS A 297 -12.49 35.41 3.20
N ALA A 298 -13.73 34.96 3.39
CA ALA A 298 -14.85 35.82 3.73
C ALA A 298 -14.66 36.48 5.11
N MET A 299 -14.27 35.71 6.14
CA MET A 299 -14.01 36.25 7.49
C MET A 299 -12.78 37.18 7.54
N GLY A 300 -11.72 36.88 6.78
CA GLY A 300 -10.54 37.74 6.67
C GLY A 300 -10.79 39.08 5.98
N SER A 301 -11.85 39.18 5.16
CA SER A 301 -12.23 40.45 4.50
C SER A 301 -13.03 41.40 5.39
N ILE A 302 -13.58 40.93 6.51
CA ILE A 302 -14.44 41.71 7.41
C ILE A 302 -13.64 42.44 8.50
N GLY A 303 -12.44 41.96 8.84
CA GLY A 303 -11.57 42.58 9.87
C GLY A 303 -10.57 43.63 9.36
N GLY A 304 -10.70 44.09 8.12
CA GLY A 304 -9.74 44.98 7.44
C GLY A 304 -10.30 46.36 7.06
N LYS A 305 -11.35 46.83 7.72
CA LYS A 305 -11.87 48.20 7.62
C LYS A 305 -11.91 48.82 9.01
#